data_AF-A0AAE3KNN8-F1
#
_entry.id   AF-A0AAE3KNN8-F1
#
_cell.length_a   1.000
_cell.length_b   1.000
_cell.length_c   1.000
_cell.angle_alpha   90.00
_cell.angle_beta   90.00
_cell.angle_gamma   90.00
#
_symmetry.space_group_name_H-M   'P 1'
#
loop_
_entity.id
_entity.type
_entity.pdbx_description
1 polymer ?
#
loop_
_entity_poly.entity_id
_entity_poly.type
_entity_poly.pdbx_seq_one_letter_code
_entity_poly.pdbx_strand_id
1 'polypeptide(L)'
;MPLLSRMEERGLQQGVERGTRQTLQSGIIRILQIRFETVPTELINAINSLEDISELQKLIDISVTTNSLADFGQILSQNRN
;
A
#
# COMPACT_ATOMS: atom_id res chain seq x y z
N MET A 1 29.12 -14.45 19.62
CA MET A 1 28.14 -14.01 18.61
C MET A 1 27.44 -12.77 19.16
N PRO A 2 27.31 -11.67 18.40
CA PRO A 2 26.61 -10.50 18.91
C PRO A 2 25.11 -10.81 18.93
N LEU A 3 24.52 -10.78 20.11
CA LEU A 3 23.07 -10.72 20.28
C LEU A 3 22.69 -9.27 19.98
N LEU A 4 21.87 -9.04 18.95
CA LEU A 4 21.29 -7.72 18.70
C LEU A 4 20.64 -7.22 19.99
N SER A 5 20.87 -5.97 20.34
CA SER A 5 20.14 -5.34 21.42
C SER A 5 18.65 -5.26 21.07
N ARG A 6 17.79 -5.22 22.08
CA ARG A 6 16.35 -5.03 21.90
C ARG A 6 16.00 -3.73 21.15
N MET A 7 16.90 -2.76 21.10
CA MET A 7 16.71 -1.53 20.32
C MET A 7 16.99 -1.77 18.84
N GLU A 8 18.09 -2.47 18.52
CA GLU A 8 18.43 -2.82 17.15
C GLU A 8 17.40 -3.77 16.53
N GLU A 9 16.92 -4.76 17.29
CA GLU A 9 15.87 -5.68 16.84
C GLU A 9 14.56 -4.94 16.51
N ARG A 10 14.13 -4.02 17.39
CA ARG A 10 12.95 -3.16 17.13
C ARG A 10 13.16 -2.24 15.93
N GLY A 11 14.34 -1.67 15.77
CA GLY A 11 14.69 -0.84 14.62
C GLY A 11 14.60 -1.62 13.30
N LEU A 12 15.10 -2.85 13.28
CA LEU A 12 15.01 -3.73 12.13
C LEU A 12 13.55 -4.08 11.79
N GLN A 13 12.76 -4.49 12.78
CA GLN A 13 11.34 -4.81 12.58
C GLN A 13 10.56 -3.62 12.01
N GLN A 14 10.73 -2.42 12.59
CA GLN A 14 10.10 -1.19 12.09
C GLN A 14 10.57 -0.85 10.67
N GLY A 15 11.85 -1.07 10.36
CA GLY A 15 12.38 -0.87 9.01
C GLY A 15 11.73 -1.78 7.98
N VAL A 16 11.60 -3.07 8.31
CA VAL A 16 10.94 -4.07 7.45
C VAL A 16 9.47 -3.74 7.24
N GLU A 17 8.76 -3.39 8.30
CA GLU A 17 7.34 -3.01 8.23
C GLU A 17 7.12 -1.77 7.36
N ARG A 18 7.93 -0.73 7.56
CA ARG A 18 7.90 0.49 6.73
C ARG A 18 8.20 0.21 5.26
N GLY A 19 9.24 -0.59 4.98
CA GLY A 19 9.61 -0.95 3.62
C GLY A 19 8.54 -1.79 2.92
N THR A 20 7.93 -2.73 3.65
CA THR A 20 6.80 -3.54 3.15
C THR A 20 5.63 -2.64 2.77
N ARG A 21 5.23 -1.74 3.67
CA ARG A 21 4.16 -0.76 3.40
C ARG A 21 4.43 0.11 2.17
N GLN A 22 5.62 0.70 2.08
CA GLN A 22 6.00 1.55 0.95
C GLN A 22 6.01 0.78 -0.38
N THR A 23 6.45 -0.48 -0.34
CA THR A 23 6.46 -1.36 -1.52
C THR A 23 5.05 -1.67 -1.99
N LEU A 24 4.13 -1.99 -1.07
CA LEU A 24 2.74 -2.25 -1.41
C LEU A 24 2.05 -1.00 -1.96
N GLN A 25 2.19 0.16 -1.31
CA GLN A 25 1.63 1.43 -1.78
C GLN A 25 2.11 1.75 -3.21
N SER A 26 3.43 1.69 -3.44
CA SER A 26 4.02 1.94 -4.75
C SER A 26 3.59 0.91 -5.79
N GLY A 27 3.43 -0.36 -5.38
CA GLY A 27 2.95 -1.45 -6.24
C GLY A 27 1.52 -1.22 -6.71
N ILE A 28 0.60 -0.86 -5.81
CA ILE A 28 -0.79 -0.51 -6.15
C ILE A 28 -0.81 0.64 -7.17
N ILE A 29 -0.10 1.73 -6.87
CA ILE A 29 -0.03 2.90 -7.76
C ILE A 29 0.50 2.50 -9.13
N ARG A 30 1.56 1.68 -9.16
CA ARG A 30 2.17 1.22 -10.42
C ARG A 30 1.21 0.36 -11.25
N ILE A 31 0.46 -0.55 -10.62
CA ILE A 31 -0.53 -1.37 -11.31
C ILE A 31 -1.62 -0.48 -11.90
N LEU A 32 -2.16 0.45 -11.12
CA LEU A 32 -3.19 1.38 -11.61
C LEU A 32 -2.68 2.26 -12.77
N GLN A 33 -1.43 2.74 -12.71
CA GLN A 33 -0.80 3.48 -13.81
C GLN A 33 -0.63 2.64 -15.07
N ILE A 34 -0.26 1.35 -14.94
CA ILE A 34 -0.13 0.45 -16.10
C ILE A 34 -1.50 0.21 -16.75
N ARG A 35 -2.56 0.08 -15.94
CA ARG A 35 -3.89 -0.27 -16.44
C ARG A 35 -4.68 0.92 -16.99
N PHE A 36 -4.50 2.10 -16.40
CA PHE A 36 -5.33 3.28 -16.68
C PHE A 36 -4.53 4.50 -17.16
N GLU A 37 -3.22 4.33 -17.40
CA GLU A 37 -2.24 5.35 -17.82
C GLU A 37 -1.99 6.45 -16.78
N THR A 38 -3.05 7.16 -16.37
CA THR A 38 -2.99 8.28 -15.43
C THR A 38 -3.81 7.95 -14.18
N VAL A 39 -3.19 8.09 -13.01
CA VAL A 39 -3.86 7.94 -11.72
C VAL A 39 -3.99 9.32 -11.07
N PRO A 40 -5.21 9.75 -10.68
CA PRO A 40 -5.42 11.02 -10.00
C PRO A 40 -4.57 11.15 -8.72
N THR A 41 -4.02 12.34 -8.49
CA THR A 41 -3.19 12.62 -7.32
C THR A 41 -3.94 12.39 -6.01
N GLU A 42 -5.25 12.65 -5.98
CA GLU A 42 -6.11 12.36 -4.83
C GLU A 42 -6.09 10.88 -4.47
N LEU A 43 -6.11 10.00 -5.48
CA LEU A 43 -6.10 8.55 -5.27
C LEU A 43 -4.72 8.07 -4.82
N ILE A 44 -3.64 8.63 -5.38
CA ILE A 44 -2.26 8.36 -4.95
C ILE A 44 -2.10 8.73 -3.47
N ASN A 45 -2.56 9.91 -3.07
CA ASN A 45 -2.50 10.36 -1.68
C ASN A 45 -3.33 9.48 -0.75
N ALA A 46 -4.51 9.05 -1.20
CA ALA A 46 -5.36 8.13 -0.44
C ALA A 46 -4.66 6.79 -0.20
N ILE A 47 -3.99 6.21 -1.20
CA ILE A 47 -3.21 4.97 -1.08
C ILE A 47 -2.01 5.17 -0.14
N ASN A 48 -1.25 6.26 -0.30
CA ASN A 48 -0.08 6.56 0.54
C ASN A 48 -0.44 6.83 2.01
N SER A 49 -1.68 7.22 2.29
CA SER A 49 -2.18 7.40 3.67
C SER A 49 -2.50 6.09 4.40
N LEU A 50 -2.55 4.96 3.70
CA LEU A 50 -2.87 3.66 4.32
C LEU A 50 -1.66 3.11 5.07
N GLU A 51 -1.88 2.72 6.33
CA GLU A 51 -0.83 2.15 7.16
C GLU A 51 -0.97 0.64 7.36
N ASP A 52 -2.18 0.10 7.24
CA ASP A 52 -2.44 -1.32 7.42
C ASP A 52 -1.92 -2.15 6.24
N ILE A 53 -0.94 -3.01 6.51
CA ILE A 53 -0.32 -3.89 5.52
C ILE A 53 -1.33 -4.89 4.94
N SER A 54 -2.28 -5.39 5.74
CA SER A 54 -3.27 -6.37 5.31
C SER A 54 -4.29 -5.73 4.36
N GLU A 55 -4.69 -4.49 4.62
CA GLU A 55 -5.51 -3.70 3.68
C GLU A 55 -4.78 -3.45 2.37
N LEU A 56 -3.51 -3.03 2.45
CA LEU A 56 -2.66 -2.80 1.29
C LEU A 56 -2.48 -4.07 0.44
N GLN A 57 -2.32 -5.24 1.07
CA GLN A 57 -2.25 -6.52 0.36
C GLN A 57 -3.54 -6.82 -0.41
N LYS A 58 -4.72 -6.63 0.21
CA LYS A 58 -6.01 -6.81 -0.50
C LYS A 58 -6.15 -5.83 -1.66
N LEU A 59 -5.68 -4.59 -1.50
CA LEU A 59 -5.74 -3.57 -2.53
C LEU A 59 -4.84 -3.86 -3.73
N ILE A 60 -3.77 -4.64 -3.57
CA ILE A 60 -3.00 -5.14 -4.71
C ILE A 60 -3.90 -5.98 -5.61
N ASP A 61 -4.61 -6.96 -5.07
CA ASP A 61 -5.50 -7.83 -5.86
C ASP A 61 -6.64 -7.03 -6.52
N ILE A 62 -7.21 -6.07 -5.77
CA ILE A 62 -8.26 -5.18 -6.28
C ILE A 62 -7.72 -4.28 -7.41
N SER A 63 -6.48 -3.80 -7.30
CA SER A 63 -5.88 -2.94 -8.33
C SER A 63 -5.69 -3.68 -9.67
N VAL A 64 -5.50 -5.00 -9.63
CA VAL A 64 -5.41 -5.84 -10.83
C VAL A 64 -6.78 -6.14 -11.44
N THR A 65 -7.83 -6.24 -10.62
CA THR A 65 -9.15 -6.75 -11.03
C THR A 65 -10.21 -5.67 -11.25
N THR A 66 -10.05 -4.47 -10.68
CA THR A 66 -11.02 -3.36 -10.81
C THR A 66 -11.25 -2.96 -12.27
N ASN A 67 -12.45 -2.57 -12.68
CA ASN A 67 -12.71 -2.15 -14.06
C ASN A 67 -12.40 -0.67 -14.31
N SER A 68 -12.35 0.15 -13.27
CA SER A 68 -12.05 1.58 -13.37
C SER A 68 -11.38 2.12 -12.11
N LEU A 69 -10.82 3.32 -12.22
CA LEU A 69 -10.29 4.08 -11.08
C LEU A 69 -11.41 4.55 -10.13
N ALA A 70 -12.62 4.80 -10.66
CA ALA A 70 -13.77 5.18 -9.85
C ALA A 70 -14.20 4.01 -8.94
N ASP A 71 -14.31 2.80 -9.50
CA ASP A 71 -14.65 1.59 -8.73
C ASP A 71 -13.60 1.32 -7.65
N PHE A 72 -12.32 1.45 -8.00
CA PHE A 72 -11.22 1.31 -7.04
C PHE A 72 -11.33 2.34 -5.90
N GLY A 73 -11.57 3.61 -6.23
CA GLY A 73 -11.73 4.68 -5.25
C GLY A 73 -12.93 4.47 -4.31
N GLN A 74 -14.02 3.89 -4.82
CA GLN A 74 -15.17 3.51 -4.00
C GLN A 74 -14.82 2.40 -3.01
N ILE A 75 -14.15 1.33 -3.47
CA ILE A 75 -13.72 0.22 -2.60
C ILE A 75 -12.73 0.73 -1.54
N LEU A 76 -11.80 1.59 -1.94
CA LEU A 76 -10.84 2.22 -1.03
C LEU A 76 -11.55 3.05 0.05
N SER A 77 -12.62 3.77 -0.30
CA SER A 77 -13.39 4.56 0.66
C SER A 77 -14.26 3.70 1.59
N GLN A 78 -14.78 2.57 1.10
CA GLN A 78 -15.63 1.66 1.89
C GLN A 78 -14.84 0.87 2.94
N ASN A 79 -13.59 0.52 2.65
CA ASN A 79 -12.71 -0.17 3.60
C ASN A 79 -12.22 0.74 4.75
N ARG A 80 -12.56 2.03 4.77
CA ARG A 80 -12.17 2.99 5.83
C ARG A 80 -13.25 3.21 6.91
N ASN A 81 -14.32 2.40 6.93
CA ASN A 81 -15.38 2.43 7.95
C ASN A 81 -15.15 1.41 9.06
#